data_AF-A0A6P0RJW1-F1
#
_entry.id   AF-A0A6P0RJW1-F1
#
_cell.length_a   1.000
_cell.length_b   1.000
_cell.length_c   1.000
_cell.angle_alpha   90.00
_cell.angle_beta   90.00
_cell.angle_gamma   90.00
#
_symmetry.space_group_name_H-M   'P 1'
#
loop_
_entity.id
_entity.type
_entity.pdbx_description
1 polymer ?
#
loop_
_entity_poly.entity_id
_entity_poly.type
_entity_poly.pdbx_seq_one_letter_code
_entity_poly.pdbx_strand_id
1 'polypeptide(L)'
;CDADGNLREHGQIPLEMGLPKNKQDGQIVNAVLQIQQLADKYASPVVVENLDFGKKKEQLREEGKKYSRMLSSWAYSLFSEKLEAILSNRGIKLIKVNPAYSSLIGLVKYVRMYGLASDEAAALVMARRGMRLSERLPRSLTAYPLVNKGKHVWSAWNKLNKVIKSWDAILCRHDYYSISVSNWESLVMPQCEPFG
;
A
#
# COMPACT_ATOMS: atom_id res chain seq x y z
N CYS A 1 0.65 5.19 -13.34
CA CYS A 1 2.06 5.58 -13.50
C CYS A 1 2.36 5.89 -14.96
N ASP A 2 3.45 6.59 -15.25
CA ASP A 2 4.05 6.59 -16.59
C ASP A 2 4.78 5.26 -16.88
N ALA A 3 5.47 5.16 -18.02
CA ALA A 3 6.20 3.96 -18.43
C ALA A 3 7.36 3.58 -17.48
N ASP A 4 7.94 4.55 -16.78
CA ASP A 4 9.05 4.36 -15.83
C ASP A 4 8.56 4.09 -14.39
N GLY A 5 7.24 4.11 -14.21
CA GLY A 5 6.59 3.88 -12.92
C GLY A 5 6.49 5.12 -12.05
N ASN A 6 6.78 6.31 -12.56
CA ASN A 6 6.57 7.56 -11.83
C ASN A 6 5.08 7.89 -11.76
N LEU A 7 4.71 8.73 -10.80
CA LEU A 7 3.34 9.16 -10.64
C LEU A 7 2.92 9.99 -11.86
N ARG A 8 1.78 9.63 -12.46
CA ARG A 8 1.17 10.37 -13.57
C ARG A 8 -0.05 11.16 -13.12
N GLU A 9 -0.92 10.51 -12.36
CA GLU A 9 -2.15 11.06 -11.80
C GLU A 9 -2.49 10.25 -10.53
N HIS A 10 -3.15 10.89 -9.58
CA HIS A 10 -3.66 10.26 -8.35
C HIS A 10 -5.04 10.82 -8.00
N GLY A 11 -5.72 10.12 -7.11
CA GLY A 11 -7.01 10.52 -6.57
C GLY A 11 -7.63 9.39 -5.76
N GLN A 12 -8.76 9.70 -5.13
CA GLN A 12 -9.52 8.78 -4.30
C GLN A 12 -10.95 8.66 -4.82
N ILE A 13 -11.52 7.46 -4.70
CA ILE A 13 -12.95 7.22 -4.91
C ILE A 13 -13.57 7.09 -3.51
N PRO A 14 -14.22 8.14 -2.99
CA PRO A 14 -14.80 8.11 -1.66
C PRO A 14 -15.96 7.12 -1.61
N LEU A 15 -16.07 6.40 -0.49
CA LEU A 15 -17.17 5.49 -0.21
C LEU A 15 -17.87 5.94 1.07
N GLU A 16 -19.18 6.07 1.02
CA GLU A 16 -20.04 6.36 2.16
C GLU A 16 -20.13 5.14 3.09
N MET A 17 -20.04 5.42 4.40
CA MET A 17 -20.11 4.43 5.46
C MET A 17 -21.54 4.37 6.03
N GLY A 18 -21.95 3.20 6.51
CA GLY A 18 -23.25 3.02 7.18
C GLY A 18 -24.46 2.90 6.24
N LEU A 19 -24.24 2.71 4.94
CA LEU A 19 -25.32 2.47 3.99
C LEU A 19 -25.99 1.10 4.19
N PRO A 20 -27.30 0.98 3.93
CA PRO A 20 -27.97 -0.31 3.80
C PRO A 20 -27.31 -1.17 2.71
N LYS A 21 -27.32 -2.49 2.88
CA LYS A 21 -26.65 -3.46 1.99
C LYS A 21 -26.85 -3.19 0.49
N ASN A 22 -28.10 -3.03 0.04
CA ASN A 22 -28.38 -2.79 -1.39
C ASN A 22 -27.74 -1.50 -1.93
N LYS A 23 -27.67 -0.45 -1.11
CA LYS A 23 -27.00 0.80 -1.48
C LYS A 23 -25.48 0.65 -1.46
N GLN A 24 -24.95 -0.15 -0.52
CA GLN A 24 -23.53 -0.48 -0.44
C GLN A 24 -23.05 -1.27 -1.68
N ASP A 25 -23.81 -2.26 -2.13
CA ASP A 25 -23.53 -3.03 -3.34
C ASP A 25 -23.49 -2.12 -4.58
N GLY A 26 -24.50 -1.25 -4.72
CA GLY A 26 -24.54 -0.26 -5.81
C GLY A 26 -23.37 0.72 -5.79
N GLN A 27 -22.97 1.19 -4.60
CA GLN A 27 -21.79 2.05 -4.42
C GLN A 27 -20.50 1.33 -4.84
N ILE A 28 -20.32 0.07 -4.46
CA ILE A 28 -19.16 -0.73 -4.86
C ILE A 28 -19.11 -0.88 -6.39
N VAL A 29 -20.24 -1.19 -7.02
CA VAL A 29 -20.33 -1.29 -8.49
C VAL A 29 -19.96 0.04 -9.15
N ASN A 30 -20.47 1.17 -8.65
CA ASN A 30 -20.14 2.50 -9.17
C ASN A 30 -18.65 2.82 -9.03
N ALA A 31 -18.03 2.47 -7.91
CA ALA A 31 -16.59 2.64 -7.71
C ALA A 31 -15.78 1.80 -8.71
N VAL A 32 -16.17 0.55 -8.94
CA VAL A 32 -15.52 -0.32 -9.92
C VAL A 32 -15.68 0.22 -11.35
N LEU A 33 -16.84 0.77 -11.70
CA LEU A 33 -17.06 1.40 -13.01
C LEU A 33 -16.15 2.64 -13.19
N GLN A 34 -15.92 3.44 -12.16
CA GLN A 34 -14.96 4.55 -12.22
C GLN A 34 -13.53 4.05 -12.43
N ILE A 35 -13.10 3.01 -11.70
CA ILE A 35 -11.78 2.39 -11.90
C ILE A 35 -11.63 1.88 -13.34
N GLN A 36 -12.68 1.23 -13.85
CA GLN A 36 -12.72 0.71 -15.20
C GLN A 36 -12.60 1.84 -16.24
N GLN A 37 -13.31 2.97 -16.07
CA GLN A 37 -13.21 4.12 -16.97
C GLN A 37 -11.80 4.71 -16.99
N LEU A 38 -11.14 4.76 -15.84
CA LEU A 38 -9.73 5.19 -15.76
C LEU A 38 -8.81 4.21 -16.50
N ALA A 39 -9.05 2.90 -16.36
CA ALA A 39 -8.27 1.88 -17.05
C ALA A 39 -8.40 1.99 -18.58
N ASP A 40 -9.61 2.26 -19.10
CA ASP A 40 -9.84 2.54 -20.52
C ASP A 40 -9.12 3.83 -20.95
N LYS A 41 -9.33 4.94 -20.22
CA LYS A 41 -8.72 6.25 -20.50
C LYS A 41 -7.21 6.16 -20.63
N TYR A 42 -6.56 5.38 -19.77
CA TYR A 42 -5.11 5.23 -19.74
C TYR A 42 -4.59 4.01 -20.50
N ALA A 43 -5.47 3.21 -21.10
CA ALA A 43 -5.14 1.94 -21.75
C ALA A 43 -4.22 1.07 -20.86
N SER A 44 -4.57 0.94 -19.58
CA SER A 44 -3.69 0.37 -18.56
C SER A 44 -4.36 -0.77 -17.78
N PRO A 45 -3.60 -1.79 -17.34
CA PRO A 45 -4.12 -2.80 -16.43
C PRO A 45 -4.47 -2.18 -15.07
N VAL A 46 -5.37 -2.83 -14.35
CA VAL A 46 -5.68 -2.49 -12.95
C VAL A 46 -4.86 -3.37 -12.03
N VAL A 47 -4.27 -2.78 -10.99
CA VAL A 47 -3.50 -3.50 -9.98
C VAL A 47 -4.27 -3.46 -8.66
N VAL A 48 -4.40 -4.63 -8.01
CA VAL A 48 -5.03 -4.77 -6.70
C VAL A 48 -4.14 -5.59 -5.78
N GLU A 49 -4.21 -5.32 -4.48
CA GLU A 49 -3.52 -6.14 -3.50
C GLU A 49 -4.10 -7.56 -3.45
N ASN A 50 -3.21 -8.55 -3.36
CA ASN A 50 -3.55 -9.94 -3.12
C ASN A 50 -3.69 -10.15 -1.61
N LEU A 51 -4.88 -9.90 -1.06
CA LEU A 51 -5.19 -10.21 0.32
C LEU A 51 -5.57 -11.68 0.48
N ASP A 52 -4.71 -12.44 1.16
CA ASP A 52 -5.05 -13.76 1.66
C ASP A 52 -5.88 -13.61 2.96
N PHE A 53 -7.20 -13.68 2.81
CA PHE A 53 -8.14 -13.61 3.94
C PHE A 53 -8.08 -14.83 4.86
N GLY A 54 -7.49 -15.95 4.41
CA GLY A 54 -7.34 -17.16 5.22
C GLY A 54 -6.47 -16.90 6.46
N LYS A 55 -5.29 -16.31 6.26
CA LYS A 55 -4.36 -15.96 7.34
C LYS A 55 -4.88 -14.87 8.25
N LYS A 56 -5.61 -13.91 7.68
CA LYS A 56 -6.25 -12.84 8.47
C LYS A 56 -7.29 -13.45 9.41
N LYS A 57 -8.06 -14.46 8.99
CA LYS A 57 -9.07 -15.13 9.83
C LYS A 57 -8.47 -15.85 11.05
N GLU A 58 -7.28 -16.43 10.92
CA GLU A 58 -6.57 -17.13 12.02
C GLU A 58 -6.04 -16.20 13.12
N GLN A 59 -5.55 -15.01 12.77
CA GLN A 59 -5.08 -13.99 13.73
C GLN A 59 -6.19 -13.30 14.55
N LEU A 60 -7.47 -13.51 14.19
CA LEU A 60 -8.59 -12.68 14.68
C LEU A 60 -9.41 -13.32 15.82
N ARG A 61 -8.82 -14.27 16.55
CA ARG A 61 -9.48 -15.01 17.64
C ARG A 61 -9.77 -14.20 18.92
N GLU A 62 -9.65 -12.87 18.91
CA GLU A 62 -9.97 -12.00 20.05
C GLU A 62 -10.92 -10.82 19.67
N GLU A 63 -11.70 -10.43 20.68
CA GLU A 63 -13.11 -10.00 20.73
C GLU A 63 -13.54 -8.69 20.03
N GLY A 64 -14.87 -8.50 19.90
CA GLY A 64 -15.60 -7.24 19.64
C GLY A 64 -15.45 -6.58 18.26
N LYS A 65 -14.22 -6.43 17.77
CA LYS A 65 -13.89 -5.92 16.42
C LYS A 65 -14.23 -6.93 15.31
N LYS A 66 -14.70 -8.14 15.65
CA LYS A 66 -15.01 -9.23 14.73
C LYS A 66 -16.09 -8.85 13.70
N TYR A 67 -17.13 -8.12 14.11
CA TYR A 67 -18.23 -7.74 13.23
C TYR A 67 -17.82 -6.65 12.22
N SER A 68 -17.18 -5.57 12.67
CA SER A 68 -16.62 -4.54 11.79
C SER A 68 -15.57 -5.13 10.84
N ARG A 69 -14.68 -6.00 11.32
CA ARG A 69 -13.71 -6.72 10.48
C ARG A 69 -14.37 -7.67 9.48
N MET A 70 -15.45 -8.35 9.87
CA MET A 70 -16.23 -9.23 8.99
C MET A 70 -16.93 -8.44 7.88
N LEU A 71 -17.53 -7.29 8.22
CA LEU A 71 -18.09 -6.37 7.23
C LEU A 71 -17.03 -5.81 6.29
N SER A 72 -15.83 -5.47 6.80
CA SER A 72 -14.71 -5.08 5.94
C SER A 72 -14.23 -6.23 5.05
N SER A 73 -14.18 -7.46 5.56
CA SER A 73 -13.82 -8.64 4.75
C SER A 73 -14.87 -8.93 3.69
N TRP A 74 -16.16 -8.83 4.02
CA TRP A 74 -17.24 -9.04 3.07
C TRP A 74 -17.26 -7.95 1.99
N ALA A 75 -17.17 -6.67 2.38
CA ALA A 75 -17.11 -5.56 1.45
C ALA A 75 -15.90 -5.66 0.51
N TYR A 76 -14.74 -6.10 1.02
CA TYR A 76 -13.56 -6.31 0.20
C TYR A 76 -13.72 -7.50 -0.76
N SER A 77 -14.27 -8.63 -0.29
CA SER A 77 -14.55 -9.78 -1.14
C SER A 77 -15.52 -9.41 -2.26
N LEU A 78 -16.59 -8.70 -1.93
CA LEU A 78 -17.58 -8.21 -2.88
C LEU A 78 -16.93 -7.24 -3.89
N PHE A 79 -16.14 -6.28 -3.41
CA PHE A 79 -15.39 -5.37 -4.28
C PHE A 79 -14.48 -6.14 -5.25
N SER A 80 -13.73 -7.12 -4.74
CA SER A 80 -12.82 -7.93 -5.55
C SER A 80 -13.56 -8.74 -6.60
N GLU A 81 -14.69 -9.35 -6.23
CA GLU A 81 -15.56 -10.10 -7.15
C GLU A 81 -16.11 -9.19 -8.26
N LYS A 82 -16.67 -8.02 -7.91
CA LYS A 82 -17.21 -7.08 -8.88
C LYS A 82 -16.13 -6.49 -9.78
N LEU A 83 -14.96 -6.18 -9.22
CA LEU A 83 -13.80 -5.72 -9.97
C LEU A 83 -13.36 -6.76 -11.00
N GLU A 84 -13.19 -8.01 -10.60
CA GLU A 84 -12.78 -9.10 -11.49
C GLU A 84 -13.81 -9.36 -12.60
N ALA A 85 -15.10 -9.37 -12.26
CA ALA A 85 -16.18 -9.58 -13.23
C ALA A 85 -16.28 -8.42 -14.26
N ILE A 86 -16.24 -7.16 -13.81
CA ILE A 86 -16.39 -6.00 -14.70
C ILE A 86 -15.18 -5.85 -15.61
N LEU A 87 -13.96 -6.01 -15.07
CA LEU A 87 -12.73 -5.85 -15.87
C LEU A 87 -12.57 -7.00 -16.89
N SER A 88 -12.87 -8.24 -16.49
CA SER A 88 -12.78 -9.39 -17.41
C SER A 88 -13.76 -9.27 -18.58
N ASN A 89 -15.00 -8.84 -18.32
CA ASN A 89 -15.99 -8.60 -19.37
C ASN A 89 -15.59 -7.51 -20.37
N ARG A 90 -14.64 -6.64 -20.01
CA ARG A 90 -14.15 -5.54 -20.87
C ARG A 90 -12.73 -5.77 -21.40
N GLY A 91 -12.17 -6.97 -21.20
CA GLY A 91 -10.82 -7.29 -21.65
C GLY A 91 -9.71 -6.53 -20.91
N ILE A 92 -10.00 -5.95 -19.75
CA ILE A 92 -9.02 -5.22 -18.95
C ILE A 92 -8.34 -6.19 -17.99
N LYS A 93 -7.01 -6.23 -18.04
CA LYS A 93 -6.21 -7.11 -17.20
C LYS A 93 -6.22 -6.63 -15.75
N LEU A 94 -6.64 -7.51 -14.83
CA LEU A 94 -6.46 -7.34 -13.39
C LEU A 94 -5.18 -8.06 -12.93
N ILE A 95 -4.30 -7.36 -12.21
CA ILE A 95 -3.04 -7.87 -11.67
C ILE A 95 -3.13 -7.88 -10.15
N LYS A 96 -3.08 -9.07 -9.55
CA LYS A 96 -3.02 -9.25 -8.10
C LYS A 96 -1.56 -9.24 -7.64
N VAL A 97 -1.18 -8.34 -6.74
CA VAL A 97 0.21 -8.19 -6.26
C VAL A 97 0.31 -8.37 -4.74
N ASN A 98 1.40 -8.94 -4.25
CA ASN A 98 1.63 -9.06 -2.82
C ASN A 98 1.75 -7.67 -2.17
N PRO A 99 0.97 -7.33 -1.12
CA PRO A 99 1.00 -6.01 -0.47
C PRO A 99 2.15 -5.80 0.51
N ALA A 100 3.02 -6.78 0.76
CA ALA A 100 4.06 -6.73 1.80
C ALA A 100 4.82 -5.39 1.82
N TYR A 101 4.82 -4.71 2.98
CA TYR A 101 5.49 -3.41 3.20
C TYR A 101 5.00 -2.24 2.33
N SER A 102 3.89 -2.35 1.60
CA SER A 102 3.42 -1.29 0.68
C SER A 102 3.21 0.05 1.37
N SER A 103 2.51 0.05 2.51
CA SER A 103 2.25 1.25 3.30
C SER A 103 3.54 1.87 3.80
N LEU A 104 4.47 1.06 4.33
CA LEU A 104 5.76 1.56 4.82
C LEU A 104 6.59 2.16 3.69
N ILE A 105 6.66 1.49 2.55
CA ILE A 105 7.39 1.99 1.38
C ILE A 105 6.77 3.30 0.88
N GLY A 106 5.45 3.36 0.80
CA GLY A 106 4.72 4.58 0.41
C GLY A 106 5.06 5.75 1.33
N LEU A 107 5.00 5.52 2.65
CA LEU A 107 5.35 6.52 3.66
C LEU A 107 6.82 6.95 3.61
N VAL A 108 7.76 6.04 3.38
CA VAL A 108 9.19 6.37 3.36
C VAL A 108 9.61 7.04 2.06
N LYS A 109 9.03 6.64 0.91
CA LYS A 109 9.50 7.09 -0.41
C LYS A 109 8.62 8.14 -1.06
N TYR A 110 7.30 8.03 -0.94
CA TYR A 110 6.39 8.64 -1.91
C TYR A 110 5.48 9.73 -1.33
N VAL A 111 5.10 9.66 -0.05
CA VAL A 111 4.26 10.72 0.56
C VAL A 111 4.90 12.10 0.48
N ARG A 112 6.19 12.22 0.84
CA ARG A 112 6.92 13.49 0.75
C ARG A 112 7.34 13.82 -0.68
N MET A 113 7.73 12.83 -1.46
CA MET A 113 8.22 13.02 -2.84
C MET A 113 7.14 13.60 -3.76
N TYR A 114 5.89 13.16 -3.59
CA TYR A 114 4.78 13.54 -4.46
C TYR A 114 3.67 14.31 -3.74
N GLY A 115 3.80 14.59 -2.44
CA GLY A 115 2.73 15.22 -1.65
C GLY A 115 1.46 14.37 -1.51
N LEU A 116 1.61 13.04 -1.60
CA LEU A 116 0.49 12.10 -1.63
C LEU A 116 -0.05 11.78 -0.24
N ALA A 117 -1.34 11.48 -0.14
CA ALA A 117 -1.88 10.80 1.04
C ALA A 117 -1.26 9.41 1.24
N SER A 118 -1.27 8.89 2.48
CA SER A 118 -0.58 7.63 2.81
C SER A 118 -1.10 6.40 2.04
N ASP A 119 -2.39 6.38 1.74
CA ASP A 119 -3.07 5.35 0.97
C ASP A 119 -2.78 5.48 -0.53
N GLU A 120 -2.77 6.70 -1.07
CA GLU A 120 -2.35 6.95 -2.45
C GLU A 120 -0.89 6.55 -2.69
N ALA A 121 0.00 6.85 -1.72
CA ALA A 121 1.39 6.44 -1.77
C ALA A 121 1.54 4.91 -1.74
N ALA A 122 0.71 4.21 -0.98
CA ALA A 122 0.66 2.74 -0.99
C ALA A 122 0.12 2.20 -2.33
N ALA A 123 -0.87 2.86 -2.92
CA ALA A 123 -1.40 2.54 -4.25
C ALA A 123 -0.32 2.71 -5.34
N LEU A 124 0.50 3.76 -5.27
CA LEU A 124 1.66 3.93 -6.17
C LEU A 124 2.65 2.77 -6.05
N VAL A 125 2.92 2.28 -4.83
CA VAL A 125 3.76 1.08 -4.63
C VAL A 125 3.13 -0.16 -5.27
N MET A 126 1.81 -0.34 -5.18
CA MET A 126 1.11 -1.44 -5.86
C MET A 126 1.23 -1.32 -7.38
N ALA A 127 0.96 -0.15 -7.95
CA ALA A 127 1.08 0.09 -9.38
C ALA A 127 2.49 -0.24 -9.90
N ARG A 128 3.53 0.24 -9.22
CA ARG A 128 4.94 -0.05 -9.56
C ARG A 128 5.26 -1.55 -9.47
N ARG A 129 4.69 -2.28 -8.50
CA ARG A 129 4.82 -3.74 -8.43
C ARG A 129 4.13 -4.46 -9.57
N GLY A 130 2.96 -3.97 -10.01
CA GLY A 130 2.30 -4.48 -11.22
C GLY A 130 3.17 -4.36 -12.46
N MET A 131 4.01 -3.32 -12.52
CA MET A 131 5.03 -3.10 -13.54
C MET A 131 6.33 -3.89 -13.31
N ARG A 132 6.38 -4.77 -12.30
CA ARG A 132 7.56 -5.56 -11.90
C ARG A 132 8.76 -4.72 -11.44
N LEU A 133 8.53 -3.49 -10.97
CA LEU A 133 9.57 -2.64 -10.41
C LEU A 133 9.85 -3.03 -8.95
N SER A 134 11.14 -3.13 -8.61
CA SER A 134 11.56 -3.41 -7.23
C SER A 134 11.70 -2.12 -6.42
N GLU A 135 11.15 -2.11 -5.22
CA GLU A 135 11.29 -0.98 -4.30
C GLU A 135 12.53 -1.17 -3.42
N ARG A 136 13.65 -0.58 -3.81
CA ARG A 136 14.86 -0.50 -2.96
C ARG A 136 14.72 0.63 -1.95
N LEU A 137 15.44 0.49 -0.83
CA LEU A 137 15.60 1.58 0.15
C LEU A 137 16.19 2.82 -0.54
N PRO A 138 15.80 4.04 -0.12
CA PRO A 138 16.48 5.28 -0.50
C PRO A 138 17.99 5.20 -0.29
N ARG A 139 18.78 5.86 -1.13
CA ARG A 139 20.25 5.80 -1.07
C ARG A 139 20.80 6.21 0.30
N SER A 140 20.22 7.23 0.92
CA SER A 140 20.55 7.65 2.29
C SER A 140 20.42 6.51 3.30
N LEU A 141 19.40 5.65 3.13
CA LEU A 141 19.17 4.50 4.00
C LEU A 141 20.00 3.25 3.64
N THR A 142 20.68 3.24 2.50
CA THR A 142 21.49 2.07 2.06
C THR A 142 22.88 2.03 2.68
N ALA A 143 23.38 3.14 3.23
CA ALA A 143 24.65 3.18 3.95
C ALA A 143 24.59 2.39 5.28
N TYR A 144 23.40 2.15 5.81
CA TYR A 144 23.18 1.39 7.03
C TYR A 144 23.24 -0.13 6.77
N PRO A 145 23.54 -0.96 7.79
CA PRO A 145 23.55 -2.43 7.70
C PRO A 145 22.14 -3.05 7.53
N LEU A 146 21.21 -2.29 6.96
CA LEU A 146 19.88 -2.74 6.57
C LEU A 146 19.92 -3.59 5.30
N VAL A 147 20.83 -3.29 4.38
CA VAL A 147 20.93 -4.00 3.10
C VAL A 147 21.94 -5.14 3.20
N ASN A 148 21.48 -6.38 3.02
CA ASN A 148 22.36 -7.54 2.90
C ASN A 148 22.50 -7.93 1.43
N LYS A 149 23.74 -8.13 0.96
CA LYS A 149 24.01 -8.66 -0.39
C LYS A 149 23.30 -10.02 -0.57
N GLY A 150 22.72 -10.24 -1.75
CA GLY A 150 22.03 -11.48 -2.10
C GLY A 150 20.63 -11.69 -1.48
N LYS A 151 20.16 -10.80 -0.60
CA LYS A 151 18.80 -10.88 -0.04
C LYS A 151 17.80 -10.07 -0.87
N HIS A 152 16.54 -10.53 -0.89
CA HIS A 152 15.43 -9.79 -1.49
C HIS A 152 15.25 -8.42 -0.82
N VAL A 153 14.82 -7.41 -1.58
CA VAL A 153 14.67 -6.02 -1.11
C VAL A 153 13.79 -5.88 0.14
N TRP A 154 12.79 -6.75 0.29
CA TRP A 154 11.92 -6.77 1.47
C TRP A 154 12.64 -7.17 2.76
N SER A 155 13.79 -7.85 2.70
CA SER A 155 14.60 -8.08 3.89
C SER A 155 15.10 -6.77 4.49
N ALA A 156 15.45 -5.79 3.65
CA ALA A 156 15.91 -4.48 4.10
C ALA A 156 14.74 -3.67 4.67
N TRP A 157 13.58 -3.69 3.99
CA TRP A 157 12.34 -3.09 4.52
C TRP A 157 11.89 -3.69 5.84
N ASN A 158 12.06 -5.00 6.03
CA ASN A 158 11.74 -5.65 7.29
C ASN A 158 12.60 -5.14 8.45
N LYS A 159 13.91 -5.00 8.22
CA LYS A 159 14.82 -4.44 9.23
C LYS A 159 14.46 -2.99 9.53
N LEU A 160 14.24 -2.17 8.50
CA LEU A 160 13.81 -0.78 8.68
C LEU A 160 12.49 -0.71 9.47
N ASN A 161 11.52 -1.57 9.16
CA ASN A 161 10.24 -1.64 9.89
C ASN A 161 10.44 -1.95 11.38
N LYS A 162 11.42 -2.79 11.74
CA LYS A 162 11.74 -3.07 13.14
C LYS A 162 12.37 -1.86 13.82
N VAL A 163 13.30 -1.18 13.15
CA VAL A 163 13.96 0.04 13.65
C VAL A 163 12.93 1.17 13.85
N ILE A 164 12.07 1.42 12.87
CA ILE A 164 11.03 2.46 13.00
C ILE A 164 10.07 2.16 14.16
N LYS A 165 9.70 0.89 14.36
CA LYS A 165 8.82 0.50 15.47
C LYS A 165 9.44 0.69 16.85
N SER A 166 10.76 0.81 16.95
CA SER A 166 11.45 1.12 18.21
C SER A 166 11.70 2.61 18.39
N TRP A 167 11.21 3.48 17.50
CA TRP A 167 11.39 4.93 17.62
C TRP A 167 10.19 5.59 18.28
N ASP A 168 10.46 6.36 19.33
CA ASP A 168 9.45 7.20 19.98
C ASP A 168 9.11 8.46 19.14
N ALA A 169 9.95 8.78 18.15
CA ALA A 169 9.80 9.97 17.30
C ALA A 169 8.74 9.83 16.18
N ILE A 170 8.25 8.61 15.91
CA ILE A 170 7.20 8.35 14.92
C ILE A 170 5.96 7.87 15.67
N LEU A 171 5.09 8.82 16.01
CA LEU A 171 3.86 8.57 16.76
C LEU A 171 2.68 8.35 15.81
N CYS A 172 2.70 8.98 14.63
CA CYS A 172 1.63 8.88 13.65
C CYS A 172 2.12 8.91 12.19
N ARG A 173 1.20 8.64 11.25
CA ARG A 173 1.53 8.64 9.81
C ARG A 173 1.96 10.01 9.29
N HIS A 174 1.51 11.10 9.93
CA HIS A 174 1.85 12.46 9.51
C HIS A 174 3.33 12.79 9.75
N ASP A 175 3.98 12.14 10.71
CA ASP A 175 5.39 12.39 11.03
C ASP A 175 6.30 12.07 9.83
N TYR A 176 5.88 11.16 8.96
CA TYR A 176 6.61 10.81 7.73
C TYR A 176 6.70 11.95 6.71
N TYR A 177 5.80 12.93 6.72
CA TYR A 177 5.93 14.12 5.87
C TYR A 177 7.07 15.02 6.36
N SER A 178 7.23 15.12 7.67
CA SER A 178 8.22 15.98 8.33
C SER A 178 9.64 15.39 8.24
N ILE A 179 9.77 14.08 8.09
CA ILE A 179 11.07 13.40 7.95
C ILE A 179 11.61 13.58 6.51
N SER A 180 12.61 14.44 6.34
CA SER A 180 13.35 14.55 5.07
C SER A 180 14.22 13.31 4.81
N VAL A 181 14.61 13.08 3.55
CA VAL A 181 15.56 12.02 3.17
C VAL A 181 16.89 12.12 3.92
N SER A 182 17.30 13.35 4.28
CA SER A 182 18.46 13.65 5.14
C SER A 182 18.19 13.44 6.64
N ASN A 183 16.96 13.63 7.12
CA ASN A 183 16.58 13.30 8.52
C ASN A 183 16.43 11.79 8.75
N TRP A 184 16.19 11.00 7.71
CA TRP A 184 16.25 9.55 7.82
C TRP A 184 17.64 9.08 8.25
N GLU A 185 18.71 9.80 7.88
CA GLU A 185 20.06 9.45 8.31
C GLU A 185 20.28 9.73 9.81
N SER A 186 19.90 10.92 10.27
CA SER A 186 20.05 11.32 11.67
C SER A 186 19.17 10.54 12.64
N LEU A 187 18.05 9.95 12.17
CA LEU A 187 17.19 9.09 13.00
C LEU A 187 17.69 7.64 13.09
N VAL A 188 18.39 7.13 12.06
CA VAL A 188 18.92 5.75 12.05
C VAL A 188 20.28 5.64 12.74
N MET A 189 21.13 6.68 12.68
CA MET A 189 22.48 6.70 13.27
C MET A 189 22.52 6.38 14.78
N PRO A 190 21.68 6.99 15.65
CA PRO A 190 21.81 6.83 17.11
C PRO A 190 21.41 5.43 17.62
N GLN A 191 20.72 4.65 16.80
CA GLN A 191 20.15 3.34 17.17
C GLN A 191 20.93 2.16 16.58
N CYS A 192 21.93 2.45 15.73
CA CYS A 192 22.82 1.45 15.13
C CYS A 192 24.22 1.44 15.78
N GLU A 193 24.52 2.36 16.69
CA GLU A 193 25.69 2.22 17.55
C GLU A 193 25.43 1.07 18.54
N PRO A 194 26.30 0.05 18.61
CA PRO A 194 26.23 -0.87 19.72
C PRO A 194 26.42 -0.03 20.98
N PHE A 195 25.52 -0.15 21.94
CA PHE A 195 25.77 0.32 23.30
C PHE A 195 27.19 -0.11 23.68
N GLY A 196 28.08 0.86 23.88
CA GLY A 196 29.44 0.64 24.36
C GLY A 196 29.44 -0.05 25.71
#